data_AF-H1KTT5-F1
#
_entry.id   AF-H1KTT5-F1
#
_cell.length_a   1.000
_cell.length_b   1.000
_cell.length_c   1.000
_cell.angle_alpha   90.00
_cell.angle_beta   90.00
_cell.angle_gamma   90.00
#
_symmetry.space_group_name_H-M   'P 1'
#
loop_
_entity.id
_entity.type
_entity.pdbx_description
1 polymer ?
#
loop_
_entity_poly.entity_id
_entity_poly.type
_entity_poly.pdbx_seq_one_letter_code
_entity_poly.pdbx_strand_id
1 'polypeptide(L)'
;MDVVTMLVMSLAAAAAAAGFLAVEWRILRNPALLLWSAGFATIVLGCSLSPVRAASFLVGVWFANGLLVVAHLLFLFGTARFTGRRVAPLWWGLLLAWAGLLLLPAGIDPTPAFAMTNSSLVALAALRAAHLLLSRAGTPFPERTAASDALGAVFLAHGTFYAVKALLVPVPGAFVSLVGFKGVLIQVSLFEGILVEMLLALLMAAAVRRRREEAMTALAERDPLTGAFNRRAFESRAAEALRDMAAGRQFGALLLLDVDRFKTVNDSFGHAVGDRILVALTGVLEACLPAAPRDPGTARRGRVRDPGARPRRGGGIRARRGDPRPHGPRER
;
A
#
# COMPACT_ATOMS: atom_id res chain seq x y z
N MET A 1 22.04 -26.73 -10.66
CA MET A 1 20.84 -26.37 -11.45
C MET A 1 21.32 -25.59 -12.66
N ASP A 2 20.90 -25.96 -13.86
CA ASP A 2 21.29 -25.25 -15.07
C ASP A 2 20.49 -23.93 -15.21
N VAL A 3 20.99 -23.03 -16.07
CA VAL A 3 20.44 -21.68 -16.25
C VAL A 3 19.03 -21.70 -16.84
N VAL A 4 18.73 -22.64 -17.74
CA VAL A 4 17.41 -22.72 -18.37
C VAL A 4 16.36 -23.08 -17.33
N THR A 5 16.66 -24.05 -16.46
CA THR A 5 15.80 -24.40 -15.33
C THR A 5 15.54 -23.21 -14.41
N MET A 6 16.58 -22.43 -14.07
CA MET A 6 16.42 -21.22 -13.25
C MET A 6 15.52 -20.17 -13.92
N LEU A 7 15.68 -19.93 -15.22
CA LEU A 7 14.84 -18.99 -15.97
C LEU A 7 13.38 -19.44 -16.02
N VAL A 8 13.13 -20.74 -16.20
CA VAL A 8 11.76 -21.31 -16.20
C VAL A 8 11.12 -21.17 -14.82
N MET A 9 11.88 -21.41 -13.74
CA MET A 9 11.38 -21.21 -12.37
C MET A 9 11.00 -19.75 -12.11
N SER A 10 11.86 -18.80 -12.47
CA SER A 10 11.56 -17.37 -12.35
C SER A 10 10.37 -16.96 -13.22
N LEU A 11 10.28 -17.46 -14.46
CA LEU A 11 9.14 -17.20 -15.33
C LEU A 11 7.81 -17.64 -14.68
N ALA A 12 7.77 -18.85 -14.13
CA ALA A 12 6.58 -19.41 -13.51
C ALA A 12 6.18 -18.66 -12.23
N ALA A 13 7.14 -18.37 -11.36
CA ALA A 13 6.91 -17.63 -10.12
C ALA A 13 6.42 -16.19 -10.42
N ALA A 14 7.03 -15.51 -11.40
CA ALA A 14 6.70 -14.13 -11.73
C ALA A 14 5.32 -14.06 -12.38
N ALA A 15 4.97 -15.02 -13.24
CA ALA A 15 3.65 -15.10 -13.86
C ALA A 15 2.56 -15.30 -12.79
N ALA A 16 2.79 -16.20 -11.82
CA ALA A 16 1.87 -16.43 -10.72
C ALA A 16 1.68 -15.17 -9.86
N ALA A 17 2.79 -14.50 -9.48
CA ALA A 17 2.76 -13.27 -8.71
C ALA A 17 2.06 -12.12 -9.45
N ALA A 18 2.37 -11.94 -10.75
CA ALA A 18 1.73 -10.93 -11.59
C ALA A 18 0.22 -11.13 -11.68
N GLY A 19 -0.22 -12.37 -11.95
CA GLY A 19 -1.64 -12.72 -12.05
C GLY A 19 -2.39 -12.52 -10.73
N PHE A 20 -1.82 -13.00 -9.61
CA PHE A 20 -2.40 -12.82 -8.29
C PHE A 20 -2.59 -11.33 -7.95
N LEU A 21 -1.53 -10.53 -8.10
CA LEU A 21 -1.59 -9.09 -7.79
C LEU A 21 -2.51 -8.32 -8.74
N ALA A 22 -2.65 -8.75 -10.00
CA ALA A 22 -3.61 -8.16 -10.95
C ALA A 22 -5.06 -8.41 -10.54
N VAL A 23 -5.38 -9.63 -10.09
CA VAL A 23 -6.70 -9.97 -9.55
C VAL A 23 -7.00 -9.16 -8.29
N GLU A 24 -6.03 -9.09 -7.37
CA GLU A 24 -6.14 -8.28 -6.15
C GLU A 24 -6.34 -6.80 -6.44
N TRP A 25 -5.60 -6.26 -7.41
CA TRP A 25 -5.79 -4.89 -7.89
C TRP A 25 -7.21 -4.66 -8.41
N ARG A 26 -7.78 -5.60 -9.18
CA ARG A 26 -9.14 -5.47 -9.71
C ARG A 26 -10.20 -5.38 -8.60
N ILE A 27 -9.97 -6.09 -7.49
CA ILE A 27 -10.87 -6.16 -6.34
C ILE A 27 -10.70 -4.94 -5.44
N LEU A 28 -9.46 -4.61 -5.04
CA LEU A 28 -9.17 -3.54 -4.09
C LEU A 28 -8.99 -2.16 -4.72
N ARG A 29 -8.81 -2.08 -6.05
CA ARG A 29 -8.55 -0.84 -6.82
C ARG A 29 -7.35 -0.03 -6.32
N ASN A 30 -6.38 -0.68 -5.67
CA ASN A 30 -5.18 -0.02 -5.16
C ASN A 30 -4.08 0.09 -6.23
N PRO A 31 -3.66 1.29 -6.64
CA PRO A 31 -2.67 1.48 -7.70
C PRO A 31 -1.28 0.89 -7.40
N ALA A 32 -0.91 0.68 -6.13
CA ALA A 32 0.35 0.04 -5.77
C ALA A 32 0.42 -1.40 -6.32
N LEU A 33 -0.71 -2.13 -6.26
CA LEU A 33 -0.79 -3.53 -6.71
C LEU A 33 -0.66 -3.67 -8.21
N LEU A 34 -1.21 -2.70 -8.96
CA LEU A 34 -1.03 -2.65 -10.41
C LEU A 34 0.44 -2.48 -10.79
N LEU A 35 1.15 -1.57 -10.11
CA LEU A 35 2.57 -1.33 -10.36
C LEU A 35 3.42 -2.55 -10.01
N TRP A 36 3.16 -3.20 -8.87
CA TRP A 36 3.87 -4.43 -8.49
C TRP A 36 3.56 -5.59 -9.45
N SER A 37 2.29 -5.78 -9.83
CA SER A 37 1.89 -6.76 -10.84
C SER A 37 2.60 -6.52 -12.18
N ALA A 38 2.65 -5.27 -12.63
CA ALA A 38 3.38 -4.89 -13.84
C ALA A 38 4.88 -5.15 -13.71
N GLY A 39 5.47 -4.96 -12.53
CA GLY A 39 6.88 -5.31 -12.25
C GLY A 39 7.16 -6.80 -12.48
N PHE A 40 6.34 -7.68 -11.90
CA PHE A 40 6.46 -9.13 -12.14
C PHE A 40 6.17 -9.51 -13.60
N ALA A 41 5.17 -8.91 -14.25
CA ALA A 41 4.90 -9.16 -15.67
C ALA A 41 6.10 -8.73 -16.56
N THR A 42 6.81 -7.67 -16.17
CA THR A 42 8.02 -7.22 -16.86
C THR A 42 9.16 -8.23 -16.71
N ILE A 43 9.28 -8.87 -15.54
CA ILE A 43 10.22 -10.00 -15.34
C ILE A 43 9.86 -11.18 -16.25
N VAL A 44 8.58 -11.54 -16.36
CA VAL A 44 8.12 -12.60 -17.28
C VAL A 44 8.55 -12.34 -18.72
N LEU A 45 8.37 -11.11 -19.20
CA LEU A 45 8.79 -10.70 -20.53
C LEU A 45 10.32 -10.78 -20.69
N GLY A 46 11.08 -10.28 -19.72
CA GLY A 46 12.54 -10.35 -19.72
C GLY A 46 13.06 -11.79 -19.76
N CYS A 47 12.53 -12.66 -18.90
CA CYS A 47 12.87 -14.08 -18.85
C CYS A 47 12.51 -14.82 -20.14
N SER A 48 11.41 -14.45 -20.79
CA SER A 48 10.98 -15.05 -22.07
C SER A 48 11.87 -14.66 -23.26
N LEU A 49 12.44 -13.44 -23.24
CA LEU A 49 13.36 -12.97 -24.28
C LEU A 49 14.80 -13.45 -24.07
N SER A 50 15.15 -13.74 -22.82
CA SER A 50 16.49 -14.13 -22.38
C SER A 50 17.11 -15.31 -23.16
N PRO A 51 16.39 -16.38 -23.55
CA PRO A 51 16.96 -17.48 -24.33
C PRO A 51 17.43 -17.08 -25.74
N VAL A 52 16.87 -16.00 -26.31
CA VAL A 52 17.17 -15.55 -27.67
C VAL A 52 18.53 -14.83 -27.76
N ARG A 53 19.25 -14.70 -26.63
CA ARG A 53 20.53 -13.97 -26.53
C ARG A 53 21.64 -14.46 -27.45
N ALA A 54 21.64 -15.75 -27.80
CA ALA A 54 22.60 -16.32 -28.74
C ALA A 54 22.33 -15.87 -30.19
N ALA A 55 21.07 -15.59 -30.52
CA ALA A 55 20.66 -15.14 -31.85
C ALA A 55 20.64 -13.60 -31.98
N SER A 56 20.31 -12.89 -30.90
CA SER A 56 20.27 -11.43 -30.89
C SER A 56 20.73 -10.88 -29.55
N PHE A 57 21.88 -10.20 -29.56
CA PHE A 57 22.38 -9.46 -28.39
C PHE A 57 21.38 -8.38 -27.97
N LEU A 58 20.81 -7.63 -28.92
CA LEU A 58 19.89 -6.54 -28.64
C LEU A 58 18.63 -7.04 -27.92
N VAL A 59 18.01 -8.11 -28.40
CA VAL A 59 16.75 -8.64 -27.83
C VAL A 59 17.02 -9.45 -26.57
N GLY A 60 17.90 -10.45 -26.64
CA GLY A 60 18.09 -11.41 -25.55
C GLY A 60 19.04 -10.95 -24.44
N VAL A 61 19.87 -9.92 -24.68
CA VAL A 61 20.74 -9.32 -23.66
C VAL A 61 20.28 -7.92 -23.30
N TRP A 62 20.33 -6.95 -24.23
CA TRP A 62 20.05 -5.55 -23.88
C TRP A 62 18.60 -5.33 -23.44
N PHE A 63 17.62 -5.80 -24.22
CA PHE A 63 16.20 -5.62 -23.89
C PHE A 63 15.81 -6.42 -22.66
N ALA A 64 16.20 -7.71 -22.60
CA ALA A 64 15.90 -8.58 -21.46
C ALA A 64 16.46 -8.05 -20.12
N ASN A 65 17.70 -7.53 -20.08
CA ASN A 65 18.25 -6.94 -18.86
C ASN A 65 17.66 -5.55 -18.58
N GLY A 66 17.35 -4.76 -19.60
CA GLY A 66 16.66 -3.48 -19.42
C GLY A 66 15.28 -3.62 -18.77
N LEU A 67 14.54 -4.67 -19.15
CA LEU A 67 13.27 -5.02 -18.51
C LEU A 67 13.43 -5.33 -17.02
N LEU A 68 14.57 -5.90 -16.59
CA LEU A 68 14.85 -6.09 -15.16
C LEU A 68 14.95 -4.74 -14.42
N VAL A 69 15.60 -3.73 -15.02
CA VAL A 69 15.66 -2.38 -14.45
C VAL A 69 14.26 -1.76 -14.37
N VAL A 70 13.46 -1.90 -15.43
CA VAL A 70 12.07 -1.41 -15.47
C VAL A 70 11.23 -2.07 -14.38
N ALA A 71 11.35 -3.38 -14.18
CA ALA A 71 10.65 -4.10 -13.13
C ALA A 71 10.95 -3.53 -11.73
N HIS A 72 12.22 -3.23 -11.45
CA HIS A 72 12.62 -2.64 -10.16
C HIS A 72 12.15 -1.20 -9.97
N LEU A 73 12.10 -0.41 -11.05
CA LEU A 73 11.48 0.91 -11.00
C LEU A 73 9.98 0.80 -10.70
N LEU A 74 9.27 -0.14 -11.34
CA LEU A 74 7.85 -0.41 -11.05
C LEU A 74 7.64 -0.83 -9.60
N PHE A 75 8.52 -1.68 -9.04
CA PHE A 75 8.51 -2.03 -7.63
C PHE A 75 8.73 -0.83 -6.72
N LEU A 76 9.69 0.04 -7.04
CA LEU A 76 9.93 1.28 -6.30
C LEU A 76 8.70 2.21 -6.31
N PHE A 77 8.11 2.45 -7.48
CA PHE A 77 6.91 3.30 -7.58
C PHE A 77 5.70 2.68 -6.89
N GLY A 78 5.52 1.35 -7.00
CA GLY A 78 4.48 0.64 -6.25
C GLY A 78 4.67 0.77 -4.74
N THR A 79 5.91 0.64 -4.26
CA THR A 79 6.26 0.81 -2.85
C THR A 79 6.05 2.25 -2.37
N ALA A 80 6.34 3.24 -3.21
CA ALA A 80 6.03 4.64 -2.90
C ALA A 80 4.52 4.84 -2.71
N ARG A 81 3.70 4.32 -3.62
CA ARG A 81 2.23 4.37 -3.51
C ARG A 81 1.72 3.63 -2.28
N PHE A 82 2.28 2.45 -2.00
CA PHE A 82 1.91 1.65 -0.82
C PHE A 82 2.24 2.35 0.49
N THR A 83 3.42 2.99 0.57
CA THR A 83 3.85 3.73 1.77
C THR A 83 3.19 5.10 1.92
N GLY A 84 2.41 5.56 0.94
CA GLY A 84 1.88 6.92 0.89
C GLY A 84 2.96 7.99 0.65
N ARG A 85 4.18 7.58 0.29
CA ARG A 85 5.33 8.47 0.05
C ARG A 85 5.44 8.82 -1.44
N ARG A 86 6.12 9.92 -1.74
CA ARG A 86 6.36 10.34 -3.12
C ARG A 86 7.78 9.99 -3.57
N VAL A 87 7.89 9.49 -4.79
CA VAL A 87 9.15 9.33 -5.53
C VAL A 87 9.07 10.21 -6.77
N ALA A 88 10.12 10.99 -7.01
CA ALA A 88 10.17 11.89 -8.14
C ALA A 88 10.11 11.10 -9.47
N PRO A 89 9.39 11.56 -10.50
CA PRO A 89 9.39 10.91 -11.82
C PRO A 89 10.78 10.80 -12.45
N LEU A 90 11.74 11.64 -12.03
CA LEU A 90 13.13 11.63 -12.49
C LEU A 90 13.82 10.27 -12.31
N TRP A 91 13.33 9.40 -11.42
CA TRP A 91 13.86 8.03 -11.30
C TRP A 91 13.75 7.21 -12.59
N TRP A 92 12.81 7.53 -13.49
CA TRP A 92 12.79 6.94 -14.85
C TRP A 92 14.01 7.33 -15.69
N GLY A 93 14.67 8.44 -15.37
CA GLY A 93 15.92 8.86 -15.98
C GLY A 93 17.06 7.86 -15.83
N LEU A 94 16.97 6.91 -14.88
CA LEU A 94 17.92 5.78 -14.80
C LEU A 94 17.96 4.95 -16.09
N LEU A 95 16.87 4.90 -16.86
CA LEU A 95 16.83 4.22 -18.15
C LEU A 95 17.69 4.91 -19.22
N LEU A 96 18.03 6.20 -19.05
CA LEU A 96 18.97 6.88 -19.93
C LEU A 96 20.37 6.31 -19.79
N ALA A 97 20.80 5.96 -18.56
CA ALA A 97 22.08 5.28 -18.35
C ALA A 97 22.10 3.90 -19.02
N TRP A 98 20.98 3.17 -18.96
CA TRP A 98 20.84 1.88 -19.67
C TRP A 98 20.85 2.04 -21.20
N ALA A 99 20.15 3.04 -21.72
CA ALA A 99 20.13 3.36 -23.16
C ALA A 99 21.51 3.81 -23.67
N GLY A 100 22.25 4.57 -22.86
CA GLY A 100 23.60 5.02 -23.19
C GLY A 100 24.60 3.89 -23.44
N LEU A 101 24.35 2.68 -22.93
CA LEU A 101 25.21 1.51 -23.22
C LEU A 101 25.23 1.11 -24.69
N LEU A 102 24.21 1.50 -25.48
CA LEU A 102 24.20 1.29 -26.94
C LEU A 102 25.21 2.18 -27.68
N LEU A 103 25.75 3.19 -27.01
CA LEU A 103 26.76 4.10 -27.54
C LEU A 103 28.20 3.65 -27.22
N LEU A 104 28.38 2.47 -26.60
CA LEU A 104 29.71 1.94 -26.33
C LEU A 104 30.50 1.76 -27.64
N PRO A 105 31.78 2.18 -27.70
CA PRO A 105 32.60 2.04 -28.88
C PRO A 105 32.70 0.58 -29.35
N ALA A 106 32.66 0.37 -30.66
CA ALA A 106 32.93 -0.92 -31.25
C ALA A 106 34.34 -1.41 -30.87
N GLY A 107 34.46 -2.70 -30.54
CA GLY A 107 35.75 -3.33 -30.17
C GLY A 107 36.02 -3.44 -28.67
N ILE A 108 35.19 -2.84 -27.81
CA ILE A 108 35.23 -3.07 -26.35
C ILE A 108 34.25 -4.18 -26.00
N ASP A 109 34.66 -5.15 -25.16
CA ASP A 109 33.73 -6.15 -24.63
C ASP A 109 32.63 -5.45 -23.80
N PRO A 110 31.35 -5.51 -24.20
CA PRO A 110 30.27 -4.84 -23.49
C PRO A 110 29.97 -5.50 -22.14
N THR A 111 30.44 -6.72 -21.89
CA THR A 111 30.05 -7.54 -20.75
C THR A 111 30.22 -6.84 -19.39
N PRO A 112 31.40 -6.27 -19.05
CA PRO A 112 31.59 -5.63 -17.75
C PRO A 112 30.74 -4.36 -17.60
N ALA A 113 30.68 -3.52 -18.63
CA ALA A 113 29.93 -2.27 -18.61
C ALA A 113 28.41 -2.51 -18.41
N PHE A 114 27.86 -3.49 -19.13
CA PHE A 114 26.47 -3.91 -18.97
C PHE A 114 26.21 -4.51 -17.59
N ALA A 115 27.07 -5.41 -17.12
CA ALA A 115 26.92 -6.07 -15.83
C ALA A 115 26.96 -5.05 -14.68
N MET A 116 27.93 -4.12 -14.67
CA MET A 116 28.05 -3.06 -13.68
C MET A 116 26.83 -2.14 -13.71
N THR A 117 26.49 -1.62 -14.89
CA THR A 117 25.39 -0.67 -15.03
C THR A 117 24.07 -1.30 -14.60
N ASN A 118 23.73 -2.49 -15.11
CA ASN A 118 22.51 -3.19 -14.69
C ASN A 118 22.49 -3.41 -13.18
N SER A 119 23.64 -3.83 -12.61
CA SER A 119 23.73 -4.13 -11.20
C SER A 119 23.51 -2.88 -10.33
N SER A 120 24.14 -1.76 -10.70
CA SER A 120 23.98 -0.48 -10.02
C SER A 120 22.56 0.08 -10.13
N LEU A 121 21.92 -0.01 -11.31
CA LEU A 121 20.57 0.50 -11.51
C LEU A 121 19.54 -0.26 -10.67
N VAL A 122 19.63 -1.59 -10.64
CA VAL A 122 18.79 -2.45 -9.78
C VAL A 122 19.05 -2.14 -8.31
N ALA A 123 20.33 -2.03 -7.89
CA ALA A 123 20.70 -1.69 -6.52
C ALA A 123 20.06 -0.36 -6.07
N LEU A 124 20.18 0.70 -6.89
CA LEU A 124 19.63 2.02 -6.58
C LEU A 124 18.11 1.97 -6.37
N ALA A 125 17.38 1.30 -7.28
CA ALA A 125 15.93 1.19 -7.18
C ALA A 125 15.50 0.38 -5.94
N ALA A 126 16.16 -0.77 -5.68
CA ALA A 126 15.85 -1.64 -4.56
C ALA A 126 16.20 -0.99 -3.20
N LEU A 127 17.38 -0.38 -3.06
CA LEU A 127 17.77 0.35 -1.84
C LEU A 127 16.85 1.54 -1.58
N ARG A 128 16.40 2.22 -2.63
CA ARG A 128 15.41 3.30 -2.47
C ARG A 128 14.06 2.75 -1.99
N ALA A 129 13.59 1.63 -2.53
CA ALA A 129 12.36 0.99 -2.07
C ALA A 129 12.48 0.55 -0.59
N ALA A 130 13.62 -0.04 -0.22
CA ALA A 130 13.94 -0.39 1.16
C ALA A 130 13.89 0.84 2.09
N HIS A 131 14.51 1.95 1.67
CA HIS A 131 14.48 3.19 2.44
C HIS A 131 13.05 3.71 2.66
N LEU A 132 12.18 3.63 1.65
CA LEU A 132 10.78 4.05 1.79
C LEU A 132 10.02 3.22 2.83
N LEU A 133 10.28 1.91 2.90
CA LEU A 133 9.62 1.00 3.83
C LEU A 133 10.21 1.09 5.24
N LEU A 134 11.54 1.18 5.36
CA LEU A 134 12.24 1.07 6.64
C LEU A 134 12.45 2.42 7.33
N SER A 135 12.57 3.53 6.59
CA SER A 135 12.84 4.85 7.18
C SER A 135 11.71 5.29 8.13
N ARG A 136 12.11 5.62 9.36
CA ARG A 136 11.26 6.17 10.42
C ARG A 136 11.16 7.70 10.36
N ALA A 137 11.99 8.35 9.55
CA ALA A 137 11.97 9.79 9.34
C ALA A 137 10.92 10.18 8.27
N GLY A 138 10.38 11.40 8.39
CA GLY A 138 9.48 11.99 7.40
C GLY A 138 8.00 11.62 7.59
N THR A 139 7.25 11.54 6.49
CA THR A 139 5.81 11.30 6.54
C THR A 139 5.51 9.94 7.19
N PRO A 140 4.54 9.87 8.13
CA PRO A 140 4.11 8.62 8.72
C PRO A 140 3.73 7.62 7.64
N PHE A 141 4.08 6.36 7.83
CA PHE A 141 3.61 5.24 7.02
C PHE A 141 2.51 4.54 7.84
N PRO A 142 1.22 4.87 7.64
CA PRO A 142 0.14 4.46 8.54
C PRO A 142 -0.07 2.95 8.55
N GLU A 143 0.22 2.28 7.44
CA GLU A 143 0.00 0.84 7.24
C GLU A 143 1.26 0.00 7.56
N ARG A 144 2.19 0.54 8.35
CA ARG A 144 3.40 -0.19 8.71
C ARG A 144 3.06 -1.41 9.57
N THR A 145 3.57 -2.56 9.15
CA THR A 145 3.41 -3.85 9.81
C THR A 145 4.75 -4.60 9.83
N ALA A 146 4.81 -5.71 10.56
CA ALA A 146 5.95 -6.64 10.48
C ALA A 146 6.16 -7.15 9.04
N ALA A 147 5.09 -7.37 8.27
CA ALA A 147 5.17 -7.79 6.88
C ALA A 147 5.78 -6.70 5.97
N SER A 148 5.43 -5.43 6.17
CA SER A 148 6.04 -4.34 5.39
C SER A 148 7.50 -4.09 5.78
N ASP A 149 7.85 -4.28 7.06
CA ASP A 149 9.25 -4.19 7.52
C ASP A 149 10.08 -5.35 6.94
N ALA A 150 9.52 -6.57 6.90
CA ALA A 150 10.13 -7.71 6.21
C ALA A 150 10.30 -7.45 4.71
N LEU A 151 9.29 -6.86 4.04
CA LEU A 151 9.39 -6.48 2.63
C LEU A 151 10.53 -5.48 2.41
N GLY A 152 10.67 -4.50 3.32
CA GLY A 152 11.78 -3.55 3.32
C GLY A 152 13.14 -4.22 3.50
N ALA A 153 13.24 -5.20 4.40
CA ALA A 153 14.46 -5.97 4.62
C ALA A 153 14.85 -6.81 3.39
N VAL A 154 13.90 -7.40 2.69
CA VAL A 154 14.15 -8.12 1.42
C VAL A 154 14.70 -7.17 0.36
N PHE A 155 14.08 -5.99 0.17
CA PHE A 155 14.62 -4.98 -0.75
C PHE A 155 16.02 -4.49 -0.34
N LEU A 156 16.29 -4.37 0.96
CA LEU A 156 17.59 -3.97 1.47
C LEU A 156 18.66 -5.02 1.15
N ALA A 157 18.37 -6.29 1.45
CA ALA A 157 19.26 -7.41 1.17
C ALA A 157 19.55 -7.53 -0.34
N HIS A 158 18.49 -7.48 -1.15
CA HIS A 158 18.59 -7.53 -2.62
C HIS A 158 19.40 -6.36 -3.18
N GLY A 159 19.07 -5.12 -2.77
CA GLY A 159 19.78 -3.93 -3.21
C GLY A 159 21.25 -3.92 -2.79
N THR A 160 21.56 -4.43 -1.61
CA THR A 160 22.94 -4.59 -1.12
C THR A 160 23.68 -5.66 -1.92
N PHE A 161 23.05 -6.81 -2.19
CA PHE A 161 23.61 -7.85 -3.04
C PHE A 161 23.97 -7.29 -4.42
N TYR A 162 23.07 -6.53 -5.05
CA TYR A 162 23.31 -5.90 -6.35
C TYR A 162 24.39 -4.80 -6.31
N ALA A 163 24.49 -4.05 -5.20
CA ALA A 163 25.57 -3.07 -5.02
C ALA A 163 26.93 -3.76 -4.91
N VAL A 164 27.04 -4.81 -4.10
CA VAL A 164 28.26 -5.62 -3.96
C VAL A 164 28.61 -6.29 -5.29
N LYS A 165 27.63 -6.86 -5.98
CA LYS A 165 27.79 -7.46 -7.31
C LYS A 165 28.39 -6.47 -8.31
N ALA A 166 27.91 -5.22 -8.35
CA ALA A 166 28.46 -4.18 -9.23
C ALA A 166 29.96 -3.95 -8.97
N LEU A 167 30.39 -3.96 -7.70
CA LEU A 167 31.79 -3.80 -7.31
C LEU A 167 32.65 -5.01 -7.64
N LEU A 168 32.05 -6.21 -7.68
CA LEU A 168 32.77 -7.47 -7.96
C LEU A 168 32.87 -7.80 -9.45
N VAL A 169 32.23 -7.04 -10.35
CA VAL A 169 32.33 -7.28 -11.81
C VAL A 169 33.79 -7.32 -12.34
N PRO A 170 34.73 -6.46 -11.89
CA PRO A 170 36.13 -6.53 -12.35
C PRO A 170 36.88 -7.80 -11.92
N VAL A 171 36.37 -8.56 -10.96
CA VAL A 171 37.06 -9.73 -10.41
C VAL A 171 37.10 -10.84 -11.48
N PRO A 172 38.29 -11.42 -11.80
CA PRO A 172 38.41 -12.48 -12.78
C PRO A 172 37.48 -13.67 -12.48
N GLY A 173 36.74 -14.14 -13.49
CA GLY A 173 35.82 -15.28 -13.36
C GLY A 173 34.44 -14.94 -12.76
N ALA A 174 34.25 -13.74 -12.22
CA ALA A 174 32.98 -13.32 -11.62
C ALA A 174 31.90 -13.10 -12.70
N PHE A 175 32.24 -12.38 -13.77
CA PHE A 175 31.45 -12.19 -14.99
C PHE A 175 32.29 -12.53 -16.22
N VAL A 176 31.94 -13.60 -16.93
CA VAL A 176 32.74 -14.11 -18.06
C VAL A 176 32.04 -13.89 -19.40
N SER A 177 30.72 -14.11 -19.49
CA SER A 177 29.96 -13.83 -20.72
C SER A 177 28.48 -13.65 -20.42
N LEU A 178 27.92 -12.51 -20.82
CA LEU A 178 26.47 -12.30 -20.77
C LEU A 178 25.74 -13.22 -21.76
N VAL A 179 26.23 -13.32 -23.00
CA VAL A 179 25.60 -14.14 -24.05
C VAL A 179 25.58 -15.61 -23.66
N GLY A 180 26.68 -16.13 -23.10
CA GLY A 180 26.79 -17.53 -22.70
C GLY A 180 26.33 -17.83 -21.27
N PHE A 181 25.85 -16.84 -20.50
CA PHE A 181 25.58 -16.97 -19.06
C PHE A 181 26.75 -17.57 -18.26
N LYS A 182 27.99 -17.19 -18.60
CA LYS A 182 29.19 -17.71 -17.96
C LYS A 182 29.68 -16.77 -16.86
N GLY A 183 29.98 -17.31 -15.69
CA GLY A 183 30.52 -16.58 -14.55
C GLY A 183 29.79 -16.92 -13.25
N VAL A 184 30.51 -16.97 -12.14
CA VAL A 184 29.96 -17.36 -10.84
C VAL A 184 28.87 -16.39 -10.38
N LEU A 185 29.07 -15.08 -10.56
CA LEU A 185 28.08 -14.08 -10.14
C LEU A 185 26.79 -14.14 -10.96
N ILE A 186 26.83 -14.62 -12.20
CA ILE A 186 25.62 -14.80 -13.02
C ILE A 186 24.73 -15.88 -12.38
N GLN A 187 25.29 -17.04 -12.05
CA GLN A 187 24.52 -18.14 -11.45
C GLN A 187 24.01 -17.77 -10.06
N VAL A 188 24.86 -17.16 -9.22
CA VAL A 188 24.44 -16.68 -7.90
C VAL A 188 23.33 -15.63 -8.03
N SER A 189 23.40 -14.71 -9.01
CA SER A 189 22.36 -13.70 -9.23
C SER A 189 21.03 -14.29 -9.70
N LEU A 190 21.04 -15.33 -10.52
CA LEU A 190 19.80 -15.99 -10.96
C LEU A 190 19.11 -16.69 -9.80
N PHE A 191 19.89 -17.41 -8.99
CA PHE A 191 19.37 -18.08 -7.80
C PHE A 191 18.85 -17.07 -6.77
N GLU A 192 19.63 -16.02 -6.47
CA GLU A 192 19.22 -14.93 -5.59
C GLU A 192 17.95 -14.24 -6.10
N GLY A 193 17.87 -14.00 -7.42
CA GLY A 193 16.70 -13.41 -8.06
C GLY A 193 15.43 -14.22 -7.84
N ILE A 194 15.47 -15.55 -7.99
CA ILE A 194 14.33 -16.44 -7.72
C ILE A 194 13.88 -16.32 -6.26
N LEU A 195 14.82 -16.35 -5.31
CA LEU A 195 14.50 -16.25 -3.89
C LEU A 195 13.84 -14.90 -3.56
N VAL A 196 14.42 -13.80 -4.05
CA VAL A 196 13.88 -12.46 -3.83
C VAL A 196 12.52 -12.31 -4.48
N GLU A 197 12.35 -12.76 -5.71
CA GLU A 197 11.09 -12.71 -6.43
C GLU A 197 9.97 -13.43 -5.65
N MET A 198 10.23 -14.64 -5.15
CA MET A 198 9.29 -15.40 -4.33
C MET A 198 8.97 -14.68 -3.01
N LEU A 199 9.98 -14.13 -2.32
CA LEU A 199 9.80 -13.41 -1.06
C LEU A 199 9.03 -12.11 -1.26
N LEU A 200 9.32 -11.35 -2.31
CA LEU A 200 8.57 -10.14 -2.68
C LEU A 200 7.11 -10.50 -2.96
N ALA A 201 6.85 -11.53 -3.75
CA ALA A 201 5.49 -11.98 -4.06
C ALA A 201 4.71 -12.35 -2.78
N LEU A 202 5.33 -13.15 -1.90
CA LEU A 202 4.73 -13.57 -0.63
C LEU A 202 4.41 -12.37 0.28
N LEU A 203 5.38 -11.47 0.47
CA LEU A 203 5.24 -10.34 1.39
C LEU A 203 4.28 -9.26 0.85
N MET A 204 4.26 -9.05 -0.47
CA MET A 204 3.26 -8.19 -1.11
C MET A 204 1.85 -8.80 -0.98
N ALA A 205 1.71 -10.12 -1.14
CA ALA A 205 0.43 -10.80 -0.91
C ALA A 205 -0.02 -10.71 0.56
N ALA A 206 0.89 -10.83 1.52
CA ALA A 206 0.60 -10.64 2.94
C ALA A 206 0.12 -9.20 3.23
N ALA A 207 0.75 -8.19 2.62
CA ALA A 207 0.33 -6.81 2.73
C ALA A 207 -1.08 -6.56 2.15
N VAL A 208 -1.43 -7.24 1.06
CA VAL A 208 -2.78 -7.21 0.47
C VAL A 208 -3.83 -7.87 1.36
N ARG A 209 -3.52 -9.05 1.89
CA ARG A 209 -4.43 -9.81 2.75
C ARG A 209 -4.88 -8.97 3.94
N ARG A 210 -3.95 -8.24 4.55
CA ARG A 210 -4.27 -7.34 5.66
C ARG A 210 -5.29 -6.27 5.29
N ARG A 211 -5.14 -5.63 4.12
CA ARG A 211 -6.10 -4.62 3.63
C ARG A 211 -7.49 -5.22 3.39
N ARG A 212 -7.57 -6.46 2.90
CA ARG A 212 -8.86 -7.17 2.78
C ARG A 212 -9.47 -7.42 4.16
N GLU A 213 -8.68 -7.90 5.10
CA GLU A 213 -9.14 -8.16 6.47
C GLU A 213 -9.62 -6.87 7.15
N GLU A 214 -8.91 -5.76 6.98
CA GLU A 214 -9.33 -4.45 7.48
C GLU A 214 -10.62 -3.95 6.81
N ALA A 215 -10.74 -4.07 5.49
CA ALA A 215 -11.97 -3.70 4.78
C ALA A 215 -13.16 -4.56 5.20
N MET A 216 -12.96 -5.87 5.39
CA MET A 216 -13.99 -6.78 5.89
C MET A 216 -14.36 -6.47 7.35
N THR A 217 -13.37 -6.15 8.20
CA THR A 217 -13.62 -5.75 9.58
C THR A 217 -14.41 -4.46 9.64
N ALA A 218 -14.04 -3.44 8.86
CA ALA A 218 -14.76 -2.17 8.78
C ALA A 218 -16.21 -2.34 8.28
N LEU A 219 -16.45 -3.26 7.34
CA LEU A 219 -17.82 -3.62 6.92
C LEU A 219 -18.61 -4.31 8.04
N ALA A 220 -17.93 -5.00 8.95
CA ALA A 220 -18.50 -5.66 10.12
C ALA A 220 -18.51 -4.78 11.38
N GLU A 221 -18.16 -3.49 11.31
CA GLU A 221 -18.18 -2.56 12.46
C GLU A 221 -19.56 -1.95 12.72
N ARG A 222 -20.50 -2.11 11.79
CA ARG A 222 -21.86 -1.58 11.93
C ARG A 222 -22.85 -2.69 12.31
N ASP A 223 -23.78 -2.36 13.19
CA ASP A 223 -24.95 -3.17 13.48
C ASP A 223 -25.85 -3.19 12.23
N PRO A 224 -26.22 -4.37 11.69
CA PRO A 224 -26.94 -4.47 10.43
C PRO A 224 -28.38 -3.94 10.49
N LEU A 225 -28.99 -3.90 11.69
CA LEU A 225 -30.35 -3.39 11.88
C LEU A 225 -30.35 -1.86 11.92
N THR A 226 -29.54 -1.28 12.78
CA THR A 226 -29.57 0.17 13.09
C THR A 226 -28.58 1.00 12.28
N GLY A 227 -27.54 0.36 11.71
CA GLY A 227 -26.42 1.05 11.08
C GLY A 227 -25.48 1.76 12.07
N ALA A 228 -25.74 1.69 13.38
CA ALA A 228 -24.86 2.20 14.43
C ALA A 228 -23.56 1.41 14.51
N PHE A 229 -22.52 1.93 15.17
CA PHE A 229 -21.36 1.11 15.51
C PHE A 229 -21.79 -0.04 16.44
N ASN A 230 -21.35 -1.25 16.12
CA ASN A 230 -21.61 -2.39 17.00
C ASN A 230 -20.68 -2.37 18.22
N ARG A 231 -20.92 -3.30 19.14
CA ARG A 231 -20.17 -3.41 20.39
C ARG A 231 -18.65 -3.49 20.16
N ARG A 232 -18.19 -4.27 19.18
CA ARG A 232 -16.76 -4.44 18.89
C ARG A 232 -16.13 -3.13 18.40
N ALA A 233 -16.82 -2.41 17.52
CA ALA A 233 -16.37 -1.10 17.05
C ALA A 233 -16.35 -0.06 18.18
N PHE A 234 -17.36 -0.09 19.06
CA PHE A 234 -17.39 0.72 20.28
C PHE A 234 -16.19 0.45 21.18
N GLU A 235 -15.90 -0.83 21.49
CA GLU A 235 -14.78 -1.21 22.37
C GLU A 235 -13.42 -0.75 21.79
N SER A 236 -13.21 -0.91 20.48
CA SER A 236 -11.98 -0.47 19.81
C SER A 236 -11.80 1.05 19.90
N ARG A 237 -12.86 1.82 19.63
CA ARG A 237 -12.84 3.28 19.68
C ARG A 237 -12.72 3.81 21.11
N ALA A 238 -13.39 3.16 22.06
CA ALA A 238 -13.28 3.49 23.48
C ALA A 238 -11.84 3.30 23.98
N ALA A 239 -11.15 2.24 23.55
CA ALA A 239 -9.75 2.02 23.91
C ALA A 239 -8.82 3.15 23.39
N GLU A 240 -9.10 3.71 22.21
CA GLU A 240 -8.36 4.86 21.68
C GLU A 240 -8.65 6.15 22.46
N ALA A 241 -9.92 6.45 22.70
CA ALA A 241 -10.33 7.61 23.50
C ALA A 241 -9.74 7.56 24.92
N LEU A 242 -9.72 6.38 25.56
CA LEU A 242 -9.13 6.19 26.88
C LEU A 242 -7.61 6.45 26.90
N ARG A 243 -6.88 6.12 25.83
CA ARG A 243 -5.44 6.45 25.71
C ARG A 243 -5.21 7.95 25.64
N ASP A 244 -6.03 8.67 24.86
CA ASP A 244 -5.94 10.13 24.77
C ASP A 244 -6.32 10.82 26.09
N MET A 245 -7.32 10.28 26.81
CA MET A 245 -7.67 10.73 28.15
C MET A 245 -6.53 10.49 29.15
N ALA A 246 -5.91 9.30 29.14
CA ALA A 246 -4.77 8.98 29.99
C ALA A 246 -3.55 9.88 29.71
N ALA A 247 -3.37 10.30 28.45
CA ALA A 247 -2.34 11.26 28.05
C ALA A 247 -2.69 12.72 28.38
N GLY A 248 -3.83 12.98 29.06
CA GLY A 248 -4.29 14.32 29.43
C GLY A 248 -4.74 15.18 28.25
N ARG A 249 -4.97 14.58 27.08
CA ARG A 249 -5.28 15.31 25.84
C ARG A 249 -6.76 15.65 25.71
N GLN A 250 -7.63 14.86 26.34
CA GLN A 250 -9.08 15.01 26.28
C GLN A 250 -9.74 14.54 27.58
N PHE A 251 -10.95 15.02 27.84
CA PHE A 251 -11.85 14.48 28.85
C PHE A 251 -13.04 13.84 28.15
N GLY A 252 -13.63 12.80 28.76
CA GLY A 252 -14.71 12.04 28.16
C GLY A 252 -15.67 11.50 29.21
N ALA A 253 -16.89 11.19 28.75
CA ALA A 253 -17.93 10.52 29.52
C ALA A 253 -18.53 9.40 28.68
N LEU A 254 -18.96 8.32 29.33
CA LEU A 254 -19.70 7.22 28.69
C LEU A 254 -21.16 7.29 29.11
N LEU A 255 -22.06 7.36 28.13
CA LEU A 255 -23.50 7.28 28.34
C LEU A 255 -23.99 5.89 27.92
N LEU A 256 -24.60 5.16 28.84
CA LEU A 256 -25.27 3.89 28.57
C LEU A 256 -26.78 4.11 28.60
N LEU A 257 -27.47 3.72 27.53
CA LEU A 257 -28.90 3.92 27.33
C LEU A 257 -29.57 2.57 27.15
N ASP A 258 -30.73 2.38 27.76
CA ASP A 258 -31.60 1.22 27.56
C ASP A 258 -33.02 1.70 27.21
N VAL A 259 -33.76 0.89 26.44
CA VAL A 259 -35.14 1.23 26.03
C VAL A 259 -36.11 0.64 27.04
N ASP A 260 -36.76 1.51 27.81
CA ASP A 260 -37.71 1.10 28.85
C ASP A 260 -38.82 0.19 28.29
N ARG A 261 -39.00 -0.98 28.94
CA ARG A 261 -40.06 -1.95 28.63
C ARG A 261 -40.08 -2.41 27.16
N PHE A 262 -38.92 -2.44 26.50
CA PHE A 262 -38.82 -2.86 25.09
C PHE A 262 -39.41 -4.26 24.81
N LYS A 263 -39.26 -5.20 25.76
CA LYS A 263 -39.84 -6.55 25.66
C LYS A 263 -41.37 -6.50 25.50
N THR A 264 -42.06 -5.66 26.28
CA THR A 264 -43.52 -5.50 26.19
C THR A 264 -43.95 -5.01 24.80
N VAL A 265 -43.16 -4.14 24.17
CA VAL A 265 -43.42 -3.67 22.81
C VAL A 265 -43.28 -4.81 21.81
N ASN A 266 -42.21 -5.59 21.89
CA ASN A 266 -42.02 -6.76 21.03
C ASN A 266 -43.14 -7.79 21.19
N ASP A 267 -43.55 -8.06 22.44
CA ASP A 267 -44.59 -9.04 22.75
C ASP A 267 -45.98 -8.57 22.28
N SER A 268 -46.24 -7.25 22.27
CA SER A 268 -47.55 -6.68 21.89
C SER A 268 -47.69 -6.35 20.40
N PHE A 269 -46.60 -5.96 19.74
CA PHE A 269 -46.61 -5.43 18.37
C PHE A 269 -45.71 -6.18 17.39
N GLY A 270 -45.00 -7.20 17.87
CA GLY A 270 -44.07 -8.01 17.09
C GLY A 270 -42.69 -7.37 16.91
N HIS A 271 -41.68 -8.23 16.69
CA HIS A 271 -40.29 -7.83 16.54
C HIS A 271 -40.05 -6.78 15.45
N ALA A 272 -40.77 -6.84 14.33
CA ALA A 272 -40.63 -5.86 13.25
C ALA A 272 -41.02 -4.42 13.65
N VAL A 273 -41.85 -4.24 14.68
CA VAL A 273 -42.14 -2.92 15.25
C VAL A 273 -41.03 -2.48 16.19
N GLY A 274 -40.53 -3.38 17.05
CA GLY A 274 -39.37 -3.11 17.90
C GLY A 274 -38.14 -2.70 17.10
N ASP A 275 -37.86 -3.40 16.00
CA ASP A 275 -36.76 -3.09 15.08
C ASP A 275 -36.85 -1.67 14.51
N ARG A 276 -38.06 -1.25 14.11
CA ARG A 276 -38.30 0.13 13.63
C ARG A 276 -38.07 1.18 14.71
N ILE A 277 -38.40 0.87 15.96
CA ILE A 277 -38.12 1.76 17.10
C ILE A 277 -36.62 1.89 17.32
N LEU A 278 -35.87 0.79 17.26
CA LEU A 278 -34.41 0.83 17.39
C LEU A 278 -33.77 1.69 16.29
N VAL A 279 -34.19 1.51 15.04
CA VAL A 279 -33.72 2.33 13.90
C VAL A 279 -34.04 3.82 14.12
N ALA A 280 -35.26 4.13 14.54
CA ALA A 280 -35.68 5.51 14.79
C ALA A 280 -34.89 6.15 15.94
N LEU A 281 -34.68 5.42 17.04
CA LEU A 281 -33.91 5.87 18.18
C LEU A 281 -32.46 6.19 17.79
N THR A 282 -31.81 5.29 17.02
CA THR A 282 -30.47 5.54 16.50
C THR A 282 -30.40 6.82 15.67
N GLY A 283 -31.39 7.05 14.80
CA GLY A 283 -31.48 8.29 14.01
C GLY A 283 -31.60 9.56 14.86
N VAL A 284 -32.35 9.52 15.96
CA VAL A 284 -32.45 10.63 16.92
C VAL A 284 -31.12 10.86 17.63
N LEU A 285 -30.47 9.79 18.09
CA LEU A 285 -29.17 9.88 18.77
C LEU A 285 -28.09 10.47 17.84
N GLU A 286 -28.02 10.03 16.58
CA GLU A 286 -27.08 10.57 15.59
C GLU A 286 -27.31 12.05 15.30
N ALA A 287 -28.56 12.53 15.35
CA ALA A 287 -28.89 13.94 15.15
C ALA A 287 -28.51 14.83 16.34
N CYS A 288 -28.49 14.27 17.55
CA CYS A 288 -28.09 14.96 18.78
C CYS A 288 -26.58 14.99 19.00
N LEU A 289 -25.83 14.09 18.36
CA LEU A 289 -24.37 14.02 18.47
C LEU A 289 -23.70 14.96 17.47
N PRO A 290 -22.58 15.63 17.85
CA PRO A 290 -21.77 16.38 16.91
C PRO A 290 -21.32 15.49 15.75
N ALA A 291 -21.30 16.03 14.53
CA ALA A 291 -20.81 15.29 13.38
C ALA A 291 -19.36 14.81 13.64
N ALA A 292 -19.15 13.50 13.67
CA ALA A 292 -17.83 12.93 13.83
C ALA A 292 -16.89 13.46 12.73
N PRO A 293 -15.59 13.68 13.03
CA PRO A 293 -14.60 13.97 12.00
C PRO A 293 -14.68 12.88 10.93
N ARG A 294 -14.92 13.30 9.68
CA ARG A 294 -15.05 12.37 8.55
C ARG A 294 -13.73 11.64 8.36
N ASP A 295 -13.76 10.32 8.49
CA ASP A 295 -12.69 9.45 8.03
C ASP A 295 -12.63 9.54 6.47
N PRO A 296 -11.50 9.95 5.86
CA PRO A 296 -11.40 10.19 4.41
C PRO A 296 -11.77 8.98 3.53
N GLY A 297 -11.90 7.77 4.08
CA GLY A 297 -12.19 6.54 3.33
C GLY A 297 -13.67 6.21 3.08
N THR A 298 -14.64 6.88 3.73
CA THR A 298 -16.06 6.43 3.72
C THR A 298 -16.99 7.20 2.76
N ALA A 299 -16.43 7.95 1.81
CA ALA A 299 -17.21 8.66 0.79
C ALA A 299 -17.76 7.74 -0.31
N ARG A 300 -18.78 6.92 0.03
CA ARG A 300 -19.90 6.48 -0.83
C ARG A 300 -20.56 5.25 -0.21
N ARG A 301 -21.64 5.45 0.55
CA ARG A 301 -22.79 4.55 0.52
C ARG A 301 -24.04 5.37 0.83
N GLY A 302 -24.99 5.32 -0.10
CA GLY A 302 -26.06 6.29 -0.23
C GLY A 302 -26.96 6.36 0.99
N ARG A 303 -27.27 7.59 1.40
CA ARG A 303 -28.54 7.85 2.06
C ARG A 303 -29.63 7.48 1.06
N VAL A 304 -30.40 6.44 1.36
CA VAL A 304 -31.75 6.31 0.79
C VAL A 304 -32.54 7.49 1.34
N ARG A 305 -32.68 8.53 0.52
CA ARG A 305 -33.54 9.67 0.80
C ARG A 305 -34.97 9.20 0.53
N ASP A 306 -35.77 9.13 1.58
CA ASP A 306 -37.22 8.97 1.46
C ASP A 306 -37.78 10.18 0.66
N PRO A 307 -38.51 9.99 -0.45
CA PRO A 307 -38.96 11.09 -1.32
C PRO A 307 -40.07 11.99 -0.74
N GLY A 308 -40.55 11.76 0.50
CA GLY A 308 -41.80 12.36 0.98
C GLY A 308 -41.74 13.70 1.73
N ALA A 309 -40.59 14.17 2.21
CA ALA A 309 -40.56 15.32 3.13
C ALA A 309 -40.24 16.65 2.42
N ARG A 310 -41.28 17.47 2.13
CA ARG A 310 -41.12 18.86 1.68
C ARG A 310 -40.51 19.75 2.77
N PRO A 311 -39.67 20.74 2.42
CA PRO A 311 -38.96 21.57 3.38
C PRO A 311 -39.86 22.68 3.95
N ARG A 312 -39.91 22.82 5.28
CA ARG A 312 -40.44 24.02 5.93
C ARG A 312 -39.41 25.16 5.78
N ARG A 313 -39.79 26.20 5.04
CA ARG A 313 -39.06 27.46 4.91
C ARG A 313 -39.01 28.20 6.25
N GLY A 314 -37.86 28.80 6.54
CA GLY A 314 -37.61 29.56 7.75
C GLY A 314 -38.31 30.91 7.83
N GLY A 315 -38.44 31.40 9.06
CA GLY A 315 -38.65 32.79 9.44
C GLY A 315 -37.81 33.09 10.67
N GLY A 316 -36.95 34.12 10.60
CA GLY A 316 -36.16 34.63 11.75
C GLY A 316 -37.04 35.33 12.80
N ILE A 317 -36.54 35.87 13.91
CA ILE A 317 -35.49 36.90 14.02
C ILE A 317 -35.18 37.17 15.51
N ARG A 318 -33.88 37.41 15.80
CA ARG A 318 -33.19 38.24 16.84
C ARG A 318 -33.57 38.18 18.33
N ALA A 319 -32.52 38.03 19.16
CA ALA A 319 -32.42 38.65 20.49
C ALA A 319 -31.36 39.77 20.48
N ARG A 320 -31.70 40.91 21.09
CA ARG A 320 -30.96 42.18 21.14
C ARG A 320 -29.73 42.11 22.08
N ARG A 321 -28.70 42.88 21.72
CA ARG A 321 -27.59 43.31 22.59
C ARG A 321 -28.10 44.18 23.73
N GLY A 322 -27.51 44.01 24.92
CA GLY A 322 -27.55 44.97 26.01
C GLY A 322 -26.21 44.96 26.73
N ASP A 323 -25.42 46.00 26.53
CA ASP A 323 -24.34 46.42 27.45
C ASP A 323 -24.43 47.95 27.50
N PRO A 324 -24.40 48.54 28.70
CA PRO A 324 -23.44 49.62 28.91
C PRO A 324 -22.74 49.56 30.29
N ARG A 325 -21.41 49.68 30.23
CA ARG A 325 -20.46 50.08 31.29
C ARG A 325 -20.80 51.47 31.92
N PRO A 326 -19.96 52.06 32.80
CA PRO A 326 -19.30 51.60 34.04
C PRO A 326 -19.57 52.56 35.23
N HIS A 327 -19.35 52.11 36.48
CA HIS A 327 -19.02 53.00 37.60
C HIS A 327 -18.03 52.31 38.56
N GLY A 328 -16.99 53.02 38.96
CA GLY A 328 -16.21 52.75 40.18
C GLY A 328 -16.09 54.06 40.98
N PRO A 329 -15.25 54.16 42.03
CA PRO A 329 -14.76 53.13 42.96
C PRO A 329 -14.91 53.54 44.46
N ARG A 330 -14.51 52.62 45.37
CA ARG A 330 -14.14 52.77 46.80
C ARG A 330 -15.26 53.05 47.83
N GLU A 331 -15.38 52.20 48.86
CA GLU A 331 -14.76 52.40 50.18
C GLU A 331 -15.03 51.22 51.14
N ARG A 332 -13.97 50.88 51.90
CA ARG A 332 -13.84 50.14 53.17
C ARG A 332 -14.05 48.63 53.21
#